data_AF-A0AAF0PJ77-F1
#
_entry.id   AF-A0AAF0PJ77-F1
#
_cell.length_a   1.000
_cell.length_b   1.000
_cell.length_c   1.000
_cell.angle_alpha   90.00
_cell.angle_beta   90.00
_cell.angle_gamma   90.00
#
_symmetry.space_group_name_H-M   'P 1'
#
loop_
_entity.id
_entity.type
_entity.pdbx_description
1 polymer ?
#
loop_
_entity_poly.entity_id
_entity_poly.type
_entity_poly.pdbx_seq_one_letter_code
_entity_poly.pdbx_strand_id
1 'polypeptide(L)'
;MSARDDSGRDRKPFPKRLGELAVSIVVLTGVTVVVGYGGWAVLTLLAKLGGPDPETADGDPLRERLLAWPERNREFMRNDGWGELPLKP
;
A
#
# COMPACT_ATOMS: atom_id res chain seq x y z
N MET A 1 9.62 -31.07 -55.34
CA MET A 1 8.80 -29.86 -55.04
C MET A 1 8.40 -29.92 -53.59
N SER A 2 9.04 -29.10 -52.74
CA SER A 2 8.63 -28.91 -51.35
C SER A 2 8.84 -27.44 -51.03
N ALA A 3 7.84 -26.63 -51.40
CA ALA A 3 7.70 -25.27 -50.91
C ALA A 3 6.95 -25.40 -49.58
N ARG A 4 7.70 -25.33 -48.48
CA ARG A 4 7.10 -24.98 -47.19
C ARG A 4 6.73 -23.51 -47.29
N ASP A 5 5.44 -23.24 -47.41
CA ASP A 5 4.84 -21.96 -47.10
C ASP A 5 5.19 -21.59 -45.65
N ASP A 6 6.19 -20.74 -45.49
CA ASP A 6 6.54 -20.06 -44.23
C ASP A 6 5.85 -18.69 -44.15
N SER A 7 4.68 -18.55 -44.78
CA SER A 7 3.84 -17.35 -44.74
C SER A 7 2.96 -17.36 -43.49
N GLY A 8 3.48 -16.90 -42.36
CA GLY A 8 2.66 -16.90 -41.14
C GLY A 8 3.12 -16.03 -39.98
N ARG A 9 4.09 -15.13 -40.14
CA ARG A 9 4.37 -14.15 -39.08
C ARG A 9 4.92 -12.87 -39.67
N ASP A 10 4.04 -11.89 -39.85
CA ASP A 10 4.38 -10.47 -39.98
C ASP A 10 5.22 -10.04 -38.78
N ARG A 11 6.53 -10.33 -38.81
CA ARG A 11 7.46 -9.86 -37.80
C ARG A 11 7.71 -8.39 -38.11
N LYS A 12 6.95 -7.51 -37.44
CA LYS A 12 7.20 -6.05 -37.47
C LYS A 12 8.71 -5.79 -37.37
N PRO A 13 9.27 -4.86 -38.15
CA PRO A 13 10.67 -4.49 -38.08
C PRO A 13 11.10 -4.21 -36.64
N PHE A 14 12.28 -4.68 -36.24
CA PHE A 14 12.83 -4.46 -34.90
C PHE A 14 12.70 -3.01 -34.38
N PRO A 15 13.01 -1.95 -35.15
CA PRO A 15 12.84 -0.57 -34.67
C PRO A 15 11.37 -0.20 -34.41
N LYS A 16 10.43 -0.75 -35.18
CA LYS A 16 9.00 -0.53 -34.97
C LYS A 16 8.52 -1.17 -33.66
N ARG A 17 9.02 -2.37 -33.33
CA ARG A 17 8.75 -3.05 -32.07
C ARG A 17 9.32 -2.28 -30.88
N LEU A 18 10.53 -1.75 -31.03
CA LEU A 18 11.18 -0.96 -29.98
C LEU A 18 10.41 0.34 -29.72
N GLY A 19 9.92 1.00 -30.78
CA GLY A 19 9.05 2.16 -30.66
C GLY A 19 7.73 1.85 -29.95
N GLU A 20 7.06 0.76 -30.33
CA GLU A 20 5.81 0.31 -29.67
C GLU A 20 6.03 -0.02 -28.18
N LEU A 21 7.16 -0.66 -27.84
CA LEU A 21 7.54 -0.93 -26.47
C LEU A 21 7.77 0.36 -25.68
N ALA A 22 8.52 1.32 -26.25
CA ALA A 22 8.79 2.60 -25.59
C ALA A 22 7.50 3.37 -25.31
N VAL A 23 6.57 3.45 -26.28
CA VAL A 23 5.26 4.06 -26.09
C VAL A 23 4.47 3.34 -25.00
N SER A 24 4.47 2.01 -25.00
CA SER A 24 3.77 1.21 -23.98
C SER A 24 4.30 1.51 -22.57
N ILE A 25 5.62 1.60 -22.41
CA ILE A 25 6.26 1.95 -21.13
C ILE A 25 5.83 3.35 -20.70
N VAL A 26 5.95 4.35 -21.58
CA VAL A 26 5.61 5.74 -21.24
C VAL A 26 4.15 5.86 -20.82
N VAL A 27 3.23 5.23 -21.56
CA VAL A 27 1.81 5.24 -21.23
C VAL A 27 1.54 4.54 -19.90
N LEU A 28 2.08 3.33 -19.71
CA LEU A 28 1.86 2.56 -18.49
C LEU A 28 2.45 3.26 -17.25
N THR A 29 3.64 3.84 -17.38
CA THR A 29 4.28 4.63 -16.34
C THR A 29 3.45 5.85 -16.01
N GLY A 30 2.98 6.60 -17.02
CA GLY A 30 2.11 7.76 -16.82
C GLY A 30 0.82 7.40 -16.07
N VAL A 31 0.13 6.34 -16.50
CA VAL A 31 -1.09 5.85 -15.82
C VAL A 31 -0.79 5.43 -14.38
N THR A 32 0.28 4.65 -14.17
CA THR A 32 0.68 4.19 -12.84
C THR A 32 1.00 5.36 -11.91
N VAL A 33 1.69 6.39 -12.41
CA VAL A 33 2.01 7.61 -11.65
C VAL A 33 0.73 8.33 -11.26
N VAL A 34 -0.19 8.58 -12.21
CA VAL A 34 -1.45 9.27 -11.92
C VAL A 34 -2.30 8.50 -10.91
N VAL A 35 -2.44 7.18 -11.08
CA VAL A 35 -3.19 6.33 -10.15
C VAL A 35 -2.49 6.26 -8.80
N GLY A 36 -1.16 6.17 -8.76
CA GLY A 36 -0.37 6.12 -7.53
C GLY A 36 -0.49 7.40 -6.71
N TYR A 37 -0.17 8.55 -7.31
CA TYR A 37 -0.28 9.85 -6.65
C TYR A 37 -1.73 10.24 -6.36
N GLY A 38 -2.65 9.93 -7.28
CA GLY A 38 -4.08 10.15 -7.07
C GLY A 38 -4.63 9.32 -5.91
N GLY A 39 -4.29 8.02 -5.86
CA GLY A 39 -4.64 7.14 -4.75
C GLY A 39 -4.05 7.62 -3.43
N TRP A 40 -2.77 8.00 -3.40
CA TRP A 40 -2.14 8.57 -2.22
C TRP A 40 -2.84 9.85 -1.74
N ALA A 41 -3.17 10.75 -2.65
CA ALA A 41 -3.85 12.00 -2.33
C ALA A 41 -5.25 11.74 -1.75
N VAL A 42 -6.03 10.85 -2.37
CA VAL A 42 -7.37 10.45 -1.88
C VAL A 42 -7.29 9.82 -0.50
N LEU A 43 -6.38 8.86 -0.28
CA LEU A 43 -6.19 8.22 1.02
C LEU A 43 -5.75 9.22 2.09
N THR A 44 -4.87 10.15 1.74
CA THR A 44 -4.42 11.21 2.66
C THR A 44 -5.57 12.15 3.03
N LEU A 45 -6.39 12.53 2.06
CA LEU A 45 -7.57 13.37 2.30
C LEU A 45 -8.58 12.65 3.21
N LEU A 46 -8.87 11.38 2.93
CA LEU A 46 -9.74 10.55 3.75
C LEU A 46 -9.19 10.38 5.17
N ALA A 47 -7.88 10.18 5.34
CA ALA A 47 -7.25 10.08 6.64
C ALA A 47 -7.36 11.39 7.45
N LYS A 48 -7.26 12.55 6.79
CA LYS A 48 -7.47 13.86 7.43
C LYS A 48 -8.94 14.15 7.74
N LEU A 49 -9.87 13.66 6.91
CA LEU A 49 -11.31 13.83 7.07
C LEU A 49 -11.94 12.76 7.98
N GLY A 50 -11.23 11.68 8.29
CA GLY A 50 -11.69 10.51 9.03
C GLY A 50 -12.16 10.74 10.48
N GLY A 51 -12.26 12.00 10.89
CA GLY A 51 -12.81 12.40 12.17
C GLY A 51 -11.76 12.48 13.29
N PRO A 52 -12.19 12.91 14.48
CA PRO A 52 -11.35 12.94 15.66
C PRO A 52 -10.86 11.53 16.02
N ASP A 53 -9.70 11.46 16.68
CA ASP A 53 -9.18 10.19 17.18
C ASP A 53 -10.24 9.54 18.07
N PRO A 54 -10.64 8.27 17.82
CA PRO A 54 -11.71 7.65 18.58
C PRO A 54 -11.29 7.55 20.05
N GLU A 55 -12.21 7.85 20.96
CA GLU A 55 -11.97 7.70 22.39
C GLU A 55 -12.31 6.28 22.85
N THR A 56 -11.59 5.82 23.86
CA THR A 56 -11.89 4.56 24.55
C THR A 56 -13.03 4.75 25.54
N ALA A 57 -13.49 3.64 26.16
CA ALA A 57 -14.58 3.69 27.14
C ALA A 57 -14.29 4.61 28.34
N ASP A 58 -13.00 4.89 28.59
CA ASP A 58 -12.53 5.71 29.71
C ASP A 58 -12.28 7.18 29.28
N GLY A 59 -12.57 7.54 28.03
CA GLY A 59 -12.37 8.89 27.49
C GLY A 59 -10.96 9.20 26.96
N ASP A 60 -10.02 8.26 27.08
CA ASP A 60 -8.67 8.42 26.54
C ASP A 60 -8.67 8.28 25.00
N PRO A 61 -7.87 9.06 24.25
CA PRO A 61 -7.66 8.82 22.82
C PRO A 61 -7.08 7.43 22.57
N LEU A 62 -7.71 6.66 21.68
CA LEU A 62 -7.31 5.29 21.35
C LEU A 62 -5.85 5.21 20.92
N ARG A 63 -5.34 6.21 20.19
CA ARG A 63 -3.94 6.25 19.75
C ARG A 63 -2.97 6.28 20.91
N GLU A 64 -3.24 7.07 21.94
CA GLU A 64 -2.36 7.18 23.10
C GLU A 64 -2.35 5.86 23.88
N ARG A 65 -3.51 5.21 24.02
CA ARG A 65 -3.61 3.88 24.62
C ARG A 65 -2.85 2.82 23.83
N LEU A 66 -3.01 2.79 22.51
CA LEU A 66 -2.29 1.86 21.62
C LEU A 66 -0.78 2.05 21.67
N LEU A 67 -0.31 3.29 21.74
CA LEU A 67 1.13 3.60 21.80
C LEU A 67 1.77 3.20 23.13
N ALA A 68 1.05 3.39 24.24
CA ALA A 68 1.56 3.06 25.57
C ALA A 68 1.37 1.58 25.95
N TRP A 69 0.46 0.87 25.30
CA TRP A 69 0.14 -0.54 25.58
C TRP A 69 1.35 -1.49 25.59
N PRO A 70 2.27 -1.46 24.58
CA PRO A 70 3.35 -2.43 24.51
C PRO A 70 4.28 -2.38 25.72
N GLU A 71 4.60 -1.18 26.21
CA GLU A 71 5.49 -1.03 27.34
C GLU A 71 4.82 -1.45 28.65
N ARG A 72 3.58 -1.01 28.91
CA ARG A 72 2.81 -1.45 30.08
C ARG A 72 2.63 -2.96 30.12
N ASN A 73 2.33 -3.57 28.97
CA ASN A 73 2.16 -5.02 28.87
C ASN A 73 3.50 -5.76 29.06
N ARG A 74 4.60 -5.21 28.54
CA ARG A 74 5.95 -5.76 28.76
C ARG A 74 6.33 -5.71 30.24
N GLU A 75 6.10 -4.58 30.91
CA GLU A 75 6.36 -4.42 32.34
C GLU A 75 5.52 -5.39 33.18
N PHE A 76 4.23 -5.51 32.89
CA PHE A 76 3.33 -6.46 33.57
C PHE A 76 3.79 -7.91 33.41
N MET A 77 4.17 -8.31 32.19
CA MET A 77 4.72 -9.66 31.96
C MET A 77 6.08 -9.86 32.61
N ARG A 78 6.92 -8.82 32.70
CA ARG A 78 8.24 -8.89 33.35
C ARG A 78 8.13 -9.09 34.86
N ASN A 79 7.02 -8.65 35.45
CA ASN A 79 6.69 -8.88 36.84
C ASN A 79 5.84 -10.15 37.05
N ASP A 80 5.90 -11.12 36.12
CA ASP A 80 5.15 -12.38 36.19
C ASP A 80 3.63 -12.19 36.35
N GLY A 81 3.08 -11.10 35.82
CA GLY A 81 1.66 -10.77 35.94
C GLY A 81 1.24 -10.23 37.31
N TRP A 82 2.19 -9.87 38.17
CA TRP A 82 1.92 -9.19 39.42
C TRP A 82 1.83 -7.68 39.23
N GLY A 83 0.79 -7.08 39.82
CA GLY A 83 0.52 -5.63 39.77
C GLY A 83 -0.83 -5.31 39.16
N GLU A 84 -1.01 -4.05 38.79
CA GLU A 84 -2.23 -3.59 38.13
C GLU A 84 -2.27 -4.11 36.68
N LEU A 85 -3.38 -4.72 36.30
CA LEU A 85 -3.55 -5.22 34.94
C LEU A 85 -3.55 -4.01 33.99
N PRO A 86 -2.68 -4.00 32.96
CA PRO A 86 -2.60 -2.85 32.08
C PRO A 86 -3.95 -2.65 31.36
N LEU A 87 -4.31 -1.39 31.15
CA LEU A 87 -5.53 -0.97 30.46
C LEU A 87 -5.49 -1.33 28.98
N LYS A 88 -6.42 -2.19 28.55
CA LYS A 88 -6.54 -2.70 27.19
C LYS A 88 -6.56 -1.55 26.16
N PRO A 89 -5.91 -1.73 25.00
CA PRO A 89 -6.04 -0.79 23.90
C PRO A 89 -7.49 -0.65 23.45
#